data_AF-A0AAU3RTE8-F1
#
_entry.id   AF-A0AAU3RTE8-F1
#
_cell.length_a   1.000
_cell.length_b   1.000
_cell.length_c   1.000
_cell.angle_alpha   90.00
_cell.angle_beta   90.00
_cell.angle_gamma   90.00
#
_symmetry.space_group_name_H-M   'P 1'
#
loop_
_entity.id
_entity.type
_entity.pdbx_description
1 polymer ?
#
loop_
_entity_poly.entity_id
_entity_poly.type
_entity_poly.pdbx_seq_one_letter_code
_entity_poly.pdbx_strand_id
1 'polypeptide(L)'
;MNISRTVSRAATAAALAAALSMGAIQSATAAPPVERAGTARTVNAPVSAPVFKEPLDDGGWTGDGLSLNAADNAKVDAFIDRAKKAERSISPQVRTAALLSGAELIGFDHRLKSADSLKRKVATSLLEHPGQQVNDALAGISDSVRYTLQWPEGHYTEGVTIAASLLSTWRNDNTKWSNTWGRAKGYKAINSAWRAPRSEHLFEVQFHTPASKYAQEATHKLYEEQRLPGTTPERAKELQAQQDAIFAAVPVPAGADRLTAPAPLVPRLPQPSLRPQPVG
;
A
#
# COMPACT_ATOMS: atom_id res chain seq x y z
N MET A 1 60.39 -8.10 -21.88
CA MET A 1 58.94 -8.39 -21.71
C MET A 1 58.29 -7.12 -21.21
N ASN A 2 57.81 -6.27 -22.11
CA ASN A 2 56.44 -6.22 -22.65
C ASN A 2 55.40 -5.60 -21.69
N ILE A 3 55.09 -4.34 -22.03
CA ILE A 3 53.76 -3.70 -22.16
C ILE A 3 53.21 -2.92 -20.95
N SER A 4 53.18 -1.60 -21.20
CA SER A 4 52.44 -0.50 -20.59
C SER A 4 50.97 -0.78 -20.24
N ARG A 5 50.46 -0.08 -19.21
CA ARG A 5 49.52 1.06 -19.36
C ARG A 5 49.02 1.56 -18.00
N THR A 6 49.39 2.80 -17.70
CA THR A 6 48.71 3.73 -16.77
C THR A 6 47.33 4.08 -17.29
N VAL A 7 46.29 4.07 -16.44
CA VAL A 7 45.14 4.99 -16.54
C VAL A 7 44.63 5.31 -15.14
N SER A 8 44.89 6.53 -14.68
CA SER A 8 44.12 7.21 -13.65
C SER A 8 42.72 7.56 -14.19
N ARG A 9 41.67 7.41 -13.40
CA ARG A 9 40.41 8.12 -13.63
C ARG A 9 39.97 8.83 -12.36
N ALA A 10 40.09 10.15 -12.43
CA ALA A 10 39.45 11.13 -11.57
C ALA A 10 37.92 11.01 -11.65
N ALA A 11 37.25 11.20 -10.51
CA ALA A 11 35.83 11.47 -10.45
C ALA A 11 35.64 12.90 -9.91
N THR A 12 35.55 13.85 -10.83
CA THR A 12 34.97 15.17 -10.62
C THR A 12 33.51 15.13 -11.01
N ALA A 13 32.62 15.44 -10.07
CA ALA A 13 31.38 16.18 -10.34
C ALA A 13 30.87 16.77 -9.02
N ALA A 14 31.08 18.08 -8.86
CA ALA A 14 30.51 18.89 -7.80
C ALA A 14 29.17 19.48 -8.25
N ALA A 15 28.27 19.60 -7.26
CA ALA A 15 27.25 20.63 -7.04
C ALA A 15 26.10 20.82 -8.05
N LEU A 16 24.87 20.62 -7.54
CA LEU A 16 23.92 21.74 -7.47
C LEU A 16 23.08 21.62 -6.19
N ALA A 17 23.14 22.65 -5.36
CA ALA A 17 22.29 22.88 -4.20
C ALA A 17 21.42 24.12 -4.46
N ALA A 18 20.12 24.02 -4.19
CA ALA A 18 19.22 25.11 -3.80
C ALA A 18 17.88 24.43 -3.41
N ALA A 19 17.57 24.31 -2.12
CA ALA A 19 16.93 25.31 -1.26
C ALA A 19 15.42 25.01 -1.13
N LEU A 20 15.03 24.36 -0.05
CA LEU A 20 13.71 24.54 0.56
C LEU A 20 13.93 24.91 2.02
N SER A 21 13.66 26.19 2.27
CA SER A 21 13.74 26.89 3.53
C SER A 21 12.88 26.25 4.60
N MET A 22 13.44 26.24 5.81
CA MET A 22 12.78 25.97 7.08
C MET A 22 11.53 26.84 7.25
N GLY A 23 10.44 26.24 7.68
CA GLY A 23 9.28 26.92 8.27
C GLY A 23 8.98 26.25 9.61
N ALA A 24 9.54 26.84 10.66
CA ALA A 24 9.41 26.39 12.03
C ALA A 24 7.98 26.55 12.58
N ILE A 25 7.65 25.64 13.48
CA ILE A 25 6.55 25.70 14.43
C ILE A 25 6.67 27.00 15.24
N GLN A 26 5.62 27.83 15.26
CA GLN A 26 5.43 28.82 16.31
C GLN A 26 3.98 28.79 16.81
N SER A 27 3.86 28.25 18.02
CA SER A 27 2.80 28.53 18.96
C SER A 27 2.83 30.02 19.32
N ALA A 28 1.68 30.68 19.28
CA ALA A 28 1.53 32.02 19.82
C ALA A 28 0.39 32.03 20.85
N THR A 29 0.80 31.98 22.12
CA THR A 29 0.04 32.46 23.26
C THR A 29 0.06 33.98 23.28
N ALA A 30 -1.08 34.65 23.45
CA ALA A 30 -1.12 36.01 23.96
C ALA A 30 -2.48 36.27 24.64
N ALA A 31 -2.39 36.70 25.91
CA ALA A 31 -3.47 37.20 26.76
C ALA A 31 -3.45 38.76 26.76
N PRO A 32 -4.34 39.47 27.48
CA PRO A 32 -5.15 40.62 27.03
C PRO A 32 -4.53 42.00 27.43
N PRO A 33 -5.12 43.22 27.26
CA PRO A 33 -6.40 43.75 27.81
C PRO A 33 -7.17 44.68 26.81
N VAL A 34 -8.34 45.29 27.03
CA VAL A 34 -8.71 46.38 27.97
C VAL A 34 -10.24 46.58 27.97
N GLU A 35 -10.78 46.87 29.15
CA GLU A 35 -12.17 47.23 29.48
C GLU A 35 -12.72 48.48 28.77
N ARG A 36 -14.03 48.47 28.52
CA ARG A 36 -14.88 49.65 28.76
C ARG A 36 -16.22 49.23 29.36
N ALA A 37 -16.52 49.82 30.51
CA ALA A 37 -17.74 49.65 31.27
C ALA A 37 -18.93 50.38 30.62
N GLY A 38 -20.12 49.77 30.74
CA GLY A 38 -21.42 50.35 30.39
C GLY A 38 -22.54 49.54 31.04
N THR A 39 -23.07 50.08 32.14
CA THR A 39 -24.10 49.52 33.02
C THR A 39 -25.48 49.34 32.37
N ALA A 40 -26.13 48.19 32.58
CA ALA A 40 -27.59 48.08 32.73
C ALA A 40 -27.99 46.76 33.42
N ARG A 41 -29.10 46.82 34.16
CA ARG A 41 -29.49 45.96 35.29
C ARG A 41 -30.54 44.92 34.87
N THR A 42 -30.46 43.73 35.47
CA THR A 42 -31.53 42.74 35.76
C THR A 42 -32.34 42.11 34.61
N VAL A 43 -32.28 40.78 34.47
CA VAL A 43 -33.32 39.81 34.91
C VAL A 43 -32.77 38.38 34.86
N ASN A 44 -32.93 37.64 35.96
CA ASN A 44 -32.63 36.20 36.04
C ASN A 44 -33.77 35.41 35.39
N ALA A 45 -33.46 34.65 34.35
CA ALA A 45 -34.27 33.53 33.86
C ALA A 45 -33.32 32.33 33.66
N PRO A 46 -33.69 31.11 34.08
CA PRO A 46 -32.83 29.95 33.87
C PRO A 46 -32.83 29.63 32.38
N VAL A 47 -31.73 29.95 31.70
CA VAL A 47 -31.49 29.48 30.34
C VAL A 47 -31.11 28.01 30.47
N SER A 48 -32.04 27.11 30.15
CA SER A 48 -31.75 25.70 29.93
C SER A 48 -30.63 25.62 28.90
N ALA A 49 -29.44 25.22 29.34
CA ALA A 49 -28.34 24.93 28.44
C ALA A 49 -28.82 23.88 27.43
N PRO A 50 -28.59 24.06 26.12
CA PRO A 50 -28.81 22.98 25.18
C PRO A 50 -27.88 21.86 25.60
N VAL A 51 -28.47 20.73 26.00
CA VAL A 51 -27.76 19.46 26.10
C VAL A 51 -27.26 19.19 24.69
N PHE A 52 -26.00 19.51 24.42
CA PHE A 52 -25.28 18.90 23.33
C PHE A 52 -25.24 17.41 23.66
N LYS A 53 -26.22 16.66 23.16
CA LYS A 53 -26.02 15.24 22.95
C LYS A 53 -24.81 15.17 22.05
N GLU A 54 -23.69 14.68 22.58
CA GLU A 54 -22.67 14.10 21.72
C GLU A 54 -23.40 13.21 20.71
N PRO A 55 -23.11 13.32 19.40
CA PRO A 55 -23.70 12.42 18.43
C PRO A 55 -23.49 11.02 18.98
N LEU A 56 -24.58 10.29 19.21
CA LEU A 56 -24.49 8.88 19.57
C LEU A 56 -23.60 8.26 18.49
N ASP A 57 -22.40 7.83 18.88
CA ASP A 57 -21.53 7.03 18.03
C ASP A 57 -22.37 5.81 17.68
N ASP A 58 -22.89 5.82 16.45
CA ASP A 58 -23.72 4.73 15.94
C ASP A 58 -22.87 3.48 15.69
N GLY A 59 -21.55 3.54 15.96
CA GLY A 59 -20.58 2.51 15.70
C GLY A 59 -20.25 2.39 14.22
N GLY A 60 -20.77 3.28 13.37
CA GLY A 60 -20.48 3.36 11.95
C GLY A 60 -19.13 4.03 11.66
N TRP A 61 -18.81 4.14 10.38
CA TRP A 61 -17.65 4.91 9.91
C TRP A 61 -18.06 5.78 8.73
N THR A 62 -17.53 7.00 8.66
CA THR A 62 -17.69 7.90 7.52
C THR A 62 -16.34 8.51 7.15
N GLY A 63 -16.10 8.69 5.84
CA GLY A 63 -14.86 9.30 5.35
C GLY A 63 -14.89 9.45 3.83
N ASP A 64 -14.45 10.60 3.32
CA ASP A 64 -14.39 10.93 1.88
C ASP A 64 -15.71 10.67 1.11
N GLY A 65 -16.85 10.97 1.74
CA GLY A 65 -18.18 10.73 1.16
C GLY A 65 -18.64 9.27 1.14
N LEU A 66 -17.85 8.36 1.74
CA LEU A 66 -18.17 6.95 1.92
C LEU A 66 -18.64 6.67 3.35
N SER A 67 -19.39 5.59 3.54
CA SER A 67 -19.81 5.15 4.87
C SER A 67 -19.86 3.64 5.01
N LEU A 68 -19.74 3.17 6.25
CA LEU A 68 -20.04 1.81 6.68
C LEU A 68 -21.04 1.89 7.84
N ASN A 69 -22.09 1.06 7.79
CA ASN A 69 -22.96 0.88 8.95
C ASN A 69 -22.20 0.21 10.11
N ALA A 70 -22.77 0.25 11.31
CA ALA A 70 -22.16 -0.28 12.52
C ALA A 70 -21.73 -1.76 12.42
N ALA A 71 -22.58 -2.60 11.84
CA ALA A 71 -22.33 -4.04 11.74
C ALA A 71 -21.17 -4.36 10.79
N ASP A 72 -21.05 -3.60 9.70
CA ASP A 72 -19.98 -3.78 8.73
C ASP A 72 -18.68 -3.17 9.24
N ASN A 73 -18.74 -1.99 9.87
CA ASN A 73 -17.58 -1.37 10.51
C ASN A 73 -16.96 -2.29 11.59
N ALA A 74 -17.78 -2.92 12.43
CA ALA A 74 -17.32 -3.88 13.43
C ALA A 74 -16.58 -5.09 12.82
N LYS A 75 -17.00 -5.58 11.65
CA LYS A 75 -16.30 -6.67 10.94
C LYS A 75 -14.97 -6.21 10.37
N VAL A 76 -14.90 -4.97 9.88
CA VAL A 76 -13.63 -4.36 9.42
C VAL A 76 -12.66 -4.19 10.59
N ASP A 77 -13.13 -3.72 11.74
CA ASP A 77 -12.30 -3.59 12.96
C ASP A 77 -11.79 -4.96 13.43
N ALA A 78 -12.66 -5.98 13.45
CA ALA A 78 -12.25 -7.34 13.74
C ALA A 78 -11.20 -7.88 12.73
N PHE A 79 -11.30 -7.50 11.45
CA PHE A 79 -10.31 -7.86 10.44
C PHE A 79 -8.97 -7.14 10.67
N ILE A 80 -8.98 -5.86 11.04
CA ILE A 80 -7.77 -5.09 11.39
C ILE A 80 -7.00 -5.80 12.51
N ASP A 81 -7.71 -6.25 13.54
CA ASP A 81 -7.07 -6.95 14.65
C ASP A 81 -6.54 -8.33 14.26
N ARG A 82 -7.21 -9.05 13.36
CA ARG A 82 -6.66 -10.28 12.76
C ARG A 82 -5.40 -9.99 11.95
N ALA A 83 -5.38 -8.92 11.16
CA ALA A 83 -4.20 -8.51 10.40
C ALA A 83 -3.00 -8.20 11.31
N LYS A 84 -3.21 -7.43 12.40
CA LYS A 84 -2.18 -7.17 13.42
C LYS A 84 -1.65 -8.44 14.09
N LYS A 85 -2.53 -9.41 14.37
CA LYS A 85 -2.13 -10.70 14.98
C LYS A 85 -1.33 -11.54 13.98
N ALA A 86 -1.79 -11.62 12.73
CA ALA A 86 -1.13 -12.37 11.67
C ALA A 86 0.27 -11.81 11.36
N GLU A 87 0.38 -10.48 11.27
CA GLU A 87 1.64 -9.76 11.00
C GLU A 87 2.77 -10.19 11.95
N ARG A 88 2.49 -10.39 13.25
CA ARG A 88 3.50 -10.83 14.23
C ARG A 88 4.20 -12.14 13.87
N SER A 89 3.52 -13.02 13.14
CA SER A 89 4.07 -14.29 12.65
C SER A 89 4.66 -14.20 11.24
N ILE A 90 4.18 -13.27 10.42
CA ILE A 90 4.59 -13.09 9.02
C ILE A 90 5.88 -12.26 8.94
N SER A 91 5.97 -11.16 9.69
CA SER A 91 7.11 -10.23 9.67
C SER A 91 8.46 -10.91 9.91
N PRO A 92 8.63 -11.82 10.90
CA PRO A 92 9.89 -12.53 11.08
C PRO A 92 10.30 -13.36 9.85
N GLN A 93 9.34 -14.00 9.19
CA GLN A 93 9.58 -14.79 7.98
C GLN A 93 10.03 -13.88 6.84
N VAL A 94 9.30 -12.80 6.57
CA VAL A 94 9.66 -11.87 5.48
C VAL A 94 11.01 -11.19 5.73
N ARG A 95 11.32 -10.80 6.96
CA ARG A 95 12.65 -10.27 7.34
C ARG A 95 13.76 -11.29 7.11
N THR A 96 13.51 -12.56 7.43
CA THR A 96 14.47 -13.65 7.21
C THR A 96 14.65 -13.91 5.71
N ALA A 97 13.56 -13.91 4.93
CA ALA A 97 13.63 -14.03 3.48
C ALA A 97 14.41 -12.87 2.86
N ALA A 98 14.18 -11.64 3.31
CA ALA A 98 14.93 -10.46 2.88
C ALA A 98 16.44 -10.64 3.16
N LEU A 99 16.80 -10.99 4.40
CA LEU A 99 18.19 -11.21 4.79
C LEU A 99 18.88 -12.28 3.94
N LEU A 100 18.25 -13.46 3.81
CA LEU A 100 18.85 -14.61 3.12
C LEU A 100 18.90 -14.45 1.59
N SER A 101 18.06 -13.60 1.02
CA SER A 101 18.06 -13.28 -0.41
C SER A 101 18.88 -12.03 -0.75
N GLY A 102 19.46 -11.34 0.25
CA GLY A 102 20.18 -10.08 0.03
C GLY A 102 19.27 -8.89 -0.30
N ALA A 103 18.01 -8.92 0.11
CA ALA A 103 17.06 -7.83 -0.10
C ALA A 103 17.16 -6.76 0.99
N GLU A 104 16.94 -5.51 0.60
CA GLU A 104 16.53 -4.46 1.52
C GLU A 104 15.02 -4.53 1.74
N LEU A 105 14.59 -4.52 3.01
CA LEU A 105 13.18 -4.44 3.39
C LEU A 105 12.79 -2.98 3.64
N ILE A 106 12.19 -2.35 2.65
CA ILE A 106 11.89 -0.91 2.67
C ILE A 106 10.45 -0.64 3.16
N GLY A 107 10.27 0.49 3.84
CA GLY A 107 8.96 0.95 4.31
C GLY A 107 8.30 0.04 5.34
N PHE A 108 9.09 -0.72 6.11
CA PHE A 108 8.58 -1.69 7.09
C PHE A 108 7.64 -1.08 8.14
N ASP A 109 7.83 0.18 8.51
CA ASP A 109 6.96 0.89 9.45
C ASP A 109 5.52 1.05 8.92
N HIS A 110 5.32 0.97 7.60
CA HIS A 110 4.02 1.05 6.93
C HIS A 110 3.47 -0.32 6.53
N ARG A 111 4.02 -1.42 7.08
CA ARG A 111 3.60 -2.79 6.74
C ARG A 111 2.13 -3.08 7.05
N LEU A 112 1.55 -2.40 8.04
CA LEU A 112 0.13 -2.50 8.38
C LEU A 112 -0.62 -1.32 7.75
N LYS A 113 -1.68 -1.64 7.01
CA LYS A 113 -2.59 -0.61 6.49
C LYS A 113 -3.30 0.10 7.66
N SER A 114 -3.46 1.42 7.57
CA SER A 114 -4.20 2.16 8.60
C SER A 114 -5.68 1.74 8.62
N ALA A 115 -6.31 1.85 9.79
CA ALA A 115 -7.71 1.49 9.97
C ALA A 115 -8.61 2.27 9.00
N ASP A 116 -8.41 3.57 8.91
CA ASP A 116 -9.18 4.46 8.03
C ASP A 116 -9.01 4.11 6.54
N SER A 117 -7.78 3.79 6.11
CA SER A 117 -7.51 3.33 4.75
C SER A 117 -8.19 1.99 4.43
N LEU A 118 -8.31 1.09 5.41
CA LEU A 118 -9.00 -0.17 5.22
C LEU A 118 -10.51 0.02 5.15
N LYS A 119 -11.09 0.83 6.06
CA LYS A 119 -12.53 1.15 6.08
C LYS A 119 -12.97 1.80 4.77
N ARG A 120 -12.22 2.80 4.31
CA ARG A 120 -12.40 3.42 2.98
C ARG A 120 -12.37 2.39 1.86
N LYS A 121 -11.35 1.52 1.82
CA LYS A 121 -11.21 0.50 0.78
C LYS A 121 -12.42 -0.45 0.73
N VAL A 122 -12.91 -0.87 1.90
CA VAL A 122 -14.08 -1.73 2.02
C VAL A 122 -15.34 -0.97 1.56
N ALA A 123 -15.54 0.25 2.04
CA ALA A 123 -16.68 1.07 1.64
C ALA A 123 -16.72 1.35 0.13
N THR A 124 -15.56 1.65 -0.48
CA THR A 124 -15.43 1.78 -1.94
C THR A 124 -15.81 0.48 -2.65
N SER A 125 -15.32 -0.68 -2.19
CA SER A 125 -15.66 -1.98 -2.80
C SER A 125 -17.16 -2.26 -2.78
N LEU A 126 -17.84 -1.97 -1.65
CA LEU A 126 -19.28 -2.16 -1.50
C LEU A 126 -20.09 -1.20 -2.37
N LEU A 127 -19.60 0.04 -2.56
CA LEU A 127 -20.21 1.01 -3.45
C LEU A 127 -20.08 0.60 -4.92
N GLU A 128 -18.90 0.13 -5.33
CA GLU A 128 -18.61 -0.29 -6.71
C GLU A 128 -19.29 -1.62 -7.08
N HIS A 129 -19.60 -2.46 -6.10
CA HIS A 129 -20.23 -3.78 -6.29
C HIS A 129 -21.50 -3.93 -5.45
N PRO A 130 -22.63 -3.34 -5.89
CA PRO A 130 -23.91 -3.45 -5.19
C PRO A 130 -24.29 -4.91 -4.91
N GLY A 131 -24.61 -5.23 -3.66
CA GLY A 131 -24.95 -6.59 -3.21
C GLY A 131 -23.77 -7.44 -2.74
N GLN A 132 -22.54 -6.94 -2.83
CA GLN A 132 -21.38 -7.60 -2.21
C GLN A 132 -21.50 -7.59 -0.69
N GLN A 133 -21.17 -8.71 -0.04
CA GLN A 133 -21.09 -8.77 1.42
C GLN A 133 -19.71 -8.28 1.89
N VAL A 134 -19.66 -7.57 3.02
CA VAL A 134 -18.40 -7.06 3.60
C VAL A 134 -17.33 -8.14 3.83
N ASN A 135 -17.73 -9.37 4.18
CA ASN A 135 -16.79 -10.47 4.39
C ASN A 135 -16.13 -10.90 3.07
N ASP A 136 -16.84 -10.82 1.94
CA ASP A 136 -16.30 -11.13 0.62
C ASP A 136 -15.31 -10.04 0.18
N ALA A 137 -15.65 -8.76 0.43
CA ALA A 137 -14.74 -7.64 0.22
C ALA A 137 -13.45 -7.82 1.04
N LEU A 138 -13.57 -8.14 2.33
CA LEU A 138 -12.44 -8.38 3.24
C LEU A 138 -11.59 -9.59 2.82
N ALA A 139 -12.21 -10.69 2.35
CA ALA A 139 -11.52 -11.90 1.91
C ALA A 139 -10.58 -11.64 0.71
N GLY A 140 -10.87 -10.64 -0.11
CA GLY A 140 -10.02 -10.21 -1.23
C GLY A 140 -8.83 -9.31 -0.83
N ILE A 141 -8.80 -8.79 0.41
CA ILE A 141 -7.76 -7.84 0.83
C ILE A 141 -6.49 -8.58 1.25
N SER A 142 -5.50 -8.55 0.37
CA SER A 142 -4.14 -9.03 0.65
C SER A 142 -3.20 -7.95 1.17
N ASP A 143 -3.52 -6.67 0.97
CA ASP A 143 -2.61 -5.57 1.28
C ASP A 143 -2.83 -4.92 2.65
N SER A 144 -3.53 -5.60 3.55
CA SER A 144 -3.67 -5.19 4.95
C SER A 144 -2.38 -5.41 5.75
N VAL A 145 -1.60 -6.41 5.36
CA VAL A 145 -0.22 -6.67 5.76
C VAL A 145 0.61 -6.71 4.48
N ARG A 146 1.57 -5.80 4.31
CA ARG A 146 2.36 -5.69 3.08
C ARG A 146 3.83 -5.44 3.34
N TYR A 147 4.66 -5.96 2.45
CA TYR A 147 6.10 -5.78 2.49
C TYR A 147 6.63 -5.41 1.11
N THR A 148 7.74 -4.68 1.07
CA THR A 148 8.45 -4.40 -0.17
C THR A 148 9.89 -4.82 0.00
N LEU A 149 10.31 -5.78 -0.82
CA LEU A 149 11.69 -6.23 -0.90
C LEU A 149 12.34 -5.61 -2.14
N GLN A 150 13.54 -5.09 -1.95
CA GLN A 150 14.29 -4.39 -2.97
C GLN A 150 15.68 -5.00 -3.14
N TRP A 151 16.09 -5.19 -4.39
CA TRP A 151 17.44 -5.67 -4.74
C TRP A 151 18.07 -4.79 -5.82
N PRO A 152 19.41 -4.64 -5.82
CA PRO A 152 20.12 -4.14 -6.99
C PRO A 152 19.78 -4.97 -8.23
N GLU A 153 19.80 -4.34 -9.42
CA GLU A 153 19.38 -4.97 -10.68
C GLU A 153 20.11 -6.29 -10.96
N GLY A 154 21.42 -6.33 -10.73
CA GLY A 154 22.25 -7.52 -10.95
C GLY A 154 21.90 -8.73 -10.06
N HIS A 155 21.22 -8.49 -8.93
CA HIS A 155 20.84 -9.54 -7.97
C HIS A 155 19.33 -9.78 -7.90
N TYR A 156 18.53 -9.01 -8.65
CA TYR A 156 17.07 -9.04 -8.55
C TYR A 156 16.47 -10.42 -8.79
N THR A 157 16.83 -11.06 -9.91
CA THR A 157 16.20 -12.33 -10.32
C THR A 157 16.52 -13.47 -9.37
N GLU A 158 17.78 -13.57 -8.93
CA GLU A 158 18.21 -14.55 -7.92
C GLU A 158 17.55 -14.26 -6.56
N GLY A 159 17.58 -13.01 -6.11
CA GLY A 159 17.00 -12.60 -4.83
C GLY A 159 15.50 -12.89 -4.74
N VAL A 160 14.74 -12.56 -5.78
CA VAL A 160 13.29 -12.89 -5.85
C VAL A 160 13.07 -14.40 -5.80
N THR A 161 13.88 -15.17 -6.52
CA THR A 161 13.77 -16.64 -6.53
C THR A 161 14.01 -17.23 -5.14
N ILE A 162 15.04 -16.75 -4.43
CA ILE A 162 15.37 -17.20 -3.07
C ILE A 162 14.25 -16.80 -2.10
N ALA A 163 13.83 -15.53 -2.09
CA ALA A 163 12.81 -15.03 -1.17
C ALA A 163 11.47 -15.74 -1.37
N ALA A 164 11.01 -15.89 -2.61
CA ALA A 164 9.76 -16.58 -2.93
C ALA A 164 9.81 -18.07 -2.56
N SER A 165 10.94 -18.74 -2.83
CA SER A 165 11.17 -20.13 -2.44
C SER A 165 11.13 -20.33 -0.92
N LEU A 166 11.73 -19.41 -0.15
CA LEU A 166 11.69 -19.45 1.32
C LEU A 166 10.26 -19.29 1.86
N LEU A 167 9.51 -18.30 1.35
CA LEU A 167 8.11 -18.11 1.73
C LEU A 167 7.27 -19.36 1.44
N SER A 168 7.44 -19.98 0.27
CA SER A 168 6.79 -21.25 -0.08
C SER A 168 7.22 -22.39 0.85
N THR A 169 8.52 -22.50 1.15
CA THR A 169 9.08 -23.51 2.07
C THR A 169 8.47 -23.44 3.47
N TRP A 170 8.19 -22.22 3.95
CA TRP A 170 7.47 -22.00 5.21
C TRP A 170 5.95 -22.13 5.10
N ARG A 171 5.46 -22.75 4.02
CA ARG A 171 4.06 -23.05 3.72
C ARG A 171 3.19 -21.80 3.55
N ASN A 172 3.77 -20.68 3.11
CA ASN A 172 2.95 -19.57 2.64
C ASN A 172 2.53 -19.88 1.20
N ASP A 173 1.23 -20.05 0.98
CA ASP A 173 0.72 -20.41 -0.34
C ASP A 173 0.63 -19.16 -1.22
N ASN A 174 1.24 -19.19 -2.41
CA ASN A 174 1.06 -18.11 -3.37
C ASN A 174 -0.38 -18.13 -3.94
N THR A 175 -1.10 -17.04 -3.70
CA THR A 175 -2.47 -16.83 -4.17
C THR A 175 -2.53 -15.87 -5.36
N LYS A 176 -1.50 -15.04 -5.54
CA LYS A 176 -1.37 -14.13 -6.68
C LYS A 176 0.10 -13.95 -7.04
N TRP A 177 0.39 -13.95 -8.33
CA TRP A 177 1.68 -13.57 -8.88
C TRP A 177 1.48 -12.68 -10.11
N SER A 178 1.72 -11.38 -9.96
CA SER A 178 1.61 -10.41 -11.04
C SER A 178 2.99 -9.91 -11.41
N ASN A 179 3.59 -10.53 -12.43
CA ASN A 179 4.86 -10.08 -13.01
C ASN A 179 4.59 -9.10 -14.15
N THR A 180 5.08 -7.86 -14.01
CA THR A 180 4.86 -6.81 -15.00
C THR A 180 6.13 -6.34 -15.70
N TRP A 181 7.28 -6.97 -15.44
CA TRP A 181 8.56 -6.59 -16.03
C TRP A 181 8.55 -6.63 -17.56
N GLY A 182 7.88 -7.62 -18.16
CA GLY A 182 7.76 -7.80 -19.61
C GLY A 182 6.78 -6.86 -20.31
N ARG A 183 6.04 -6.00 -19.59
CA ARG A 183 5.08 -5.07 -20.23
C ARG A 183 5.82 -3.94 -20.92
N ALA A 184 5.41 -3.54 -22.13
CA ALA A 184 6.02 -2.40 -22.82
C ALA A 184 5.78 -1.06 -22.11
N LYS A 185 4.65 -0.93 -21.40
CA LYS A 185 4.22 0.28 -20.70
C LYS A 185 3.69 -0.03 -19.30
N GLY A 186 3.68 0.99 -18.45
CA GLY A 186 3.16 0.94 -17.10
C GLY A 186 4.08 0.26 -16.10
N TYR A 187 3.52 0.01 -14.92
CA TYR A 187 4.20 -0.46 -13.71
C TYR A 187 5.22 -1.59 -13.93
N LYS A 188 6.37 -1.51 -13.27
CA LYS A 188 7.49 -2.47 -13.36
C LYS A 188 7.83 -3.08 -12.01
N ALA A 189 7.27 -4.25 -11.70
CA ALA A 189 7.62 -5.01 -10.51
C ALA A 189 7.07 -6.43 -10.60
N ILE A 190 7.25 -7.21 -9.52
CA ILE A 190 6.36 -8.30 -9.21
C ILE A 190 5.53 -7.93 -7.98
N ASN A 191 4.21 -7.97 -8.10
CA ASN A 191 3.29 -7.90 -6.97
C ASN A 191 2.74 -9.29 -6.70
N SER A 192 2.99 -9.82 -5.50
CA SER A 192 2.58 -11.15 -5.08
C SER A 192 1.72 -11.12 -3.82
N ALA A 193 0.77 -12.04 -3.73
CA ALA A 193 -0.02 -12.27 -2.52
C ALA A 193 0.15 -13.71 -2.04
N TRP A 194 0.14 -13.86 -0.73
CA TRP A 194 0.47 -15.09 -0.03
C TRP A 194 -0.55 -15.35 1.08
N ARG A 195 -0.87 -16.61 1.33
CA ARG A 195 -1.71 -17.03 2.46
C ARG A 195 -0.83 -17.63 3.56
N ALA A 196 -0.86 -17.02 4.74
CA ALA A 196 -0.10 -17.52 5.88
C ALA A 196 -0.77 -18.78 6.48
N PRO A 197 -0.05 -19.89 6.71
CA PRO A 197 -0.63 -21.22 6.94
C PRO A 197 -1.32 -21.44 8.30
N ARG A 198 -1.18 -20.51 9.24
CA ARG A 198 -1.80 -20.62 10.58
C ARG A 198 -2.97 -19.67 10.75
N SER A 199 -2.77 -18.42 10.32
CA SER A 199 -3.80 -17.38 10.43
C SER A 199 -4.76 -17.38 9.24
N GLU A 200 -4.43 -18.06 8.14
CA GLU A 200 -5.09 -17.98 6.83
C GLU A 200 -5.18 -16.56 6.23
N HIS A 201 -4.60 -15.58 6.92
CA HIS A 201 -4.56 -14.18 6.53
C HIS A 201 -3.71 -14.00 5.28
N LEU A 202 -4.22 -13.20 4.34
CA LEU A 202 -3.50 -12.83 3.14
C LEU A 202 -2.53 -11.68 3.42
N PHE A 203 -1.33 -11.77 2.87
CA PHE A 203 -0.35 -10.69 2.89
C PHE A 203 0.27 -10.47 1.52
N GLU A 204 0.70 -9.25 1.27
CA GLU A 204 1.33 -8.84 0.01
C GLU A 204 2.85 -8.76 0.17
N VAL A 205 3.59 -9.24 -0.82
CA VAL A 205 5.02 -8.97 -0.95
C VAL A 205 5.28 -8.42 -2.36
N GLN A 206 5.84 -7.21 -2.40
CA GLN A 206 6.23 -6.54 -3.63
C GLN A 206 7.74 -6.69 -3.83
N PHE A 207 8.16 -7.02 -5.05
CA PHE A 207 9.55 -7.19 -5.42
C PHE A 207 9.97 -6.10 -6.40
N HIS A 208 10.96 -5.29 -6.00
CA HIS A 208 11.41 -4.12 -6.74
C HIS A 208 12.92 -4.06 -6.94
N THR A 209 13.33 -3.23 -7.91
CA THR A 209 14.66 -2.62 -7.92
C THR A 209 14.57 -1.19 -7.36
N PRO A 210 15.70 -0.54 -7.01
CA PRO A 210 15.71 0.88 -6.66
C PRO A 210 15.03 1.77 -7.71
N ALA A 211 15.39 1.60 -8.99
CA ALA A 211 14.79 2.36 -10.09
C ALA A 211 13.28 2.13 -10.21
N SER A 212 12.82 0.87 -10.08
CA SER A 212 11.41 0.56 -10.21
C SER A 212 10.57 1.02 -9.01
N LYS A 213 11.17 1.03 -7.81
CA LYS A 213 10.53 1.60 -6.62
C LYS A 213 10.41 3.11 -6.71
N TYR A 214 11.48 3.79 -7.11
CA TYR A 214 11.47 5.23 -7.35
C TYR A 214 10.39 5.61 -8.38
N ALA A 215 10.30 4.85 -9.48
CA ALA A 215 9.27 5.06 -10.49
C ALA A 215 7.85 4.88 -9.91
N GLN A 216 7.60 3.86 -9.06
CA GLN A 216 6.33 3.70 -8.35
C GLN A 216 5.99 4.91 -7.49
N GLU A 217 6.94 5.44 -6.71
CA GLU A 217 6.71 6.58 -5.82
C GLU A 217 6.47 7.88 -6.61
N ALA A 218 7.25 8.11 -7.66
CA ALA A 218 7.09 9.27 -8.53
C ALA A 218 5.74 9.27 -9.25
N THR A 219 5.30 8.08 -9.71
CA THR A 219 4.03 7.93 -10.42
C THR A 219 2.82 7.90 -9.50
N HIS A 220 2.99 7.64 -8.20
CA HIS A 220 1.87 7.50 -7.27
C HIS A 220 0.98 8.76 -7.25
N LYS A 221 1.58 9.95 -7.17
CA LYS A 221 0.83 11.22 -7.17
C LYS A 221 0.04 11.43 -8.47
N LEU A 222 0.63 11.06 -9.61
CA LEU A 222 -0.02 11.14 -10.92
C LEU A 222 -1.21 10.18 -11.01
N TYR A 223 -1.04 8.97 -10.49
CA TYR A 223 -2.10 7.98 -10.39
C TYR A 223 -3.23 8.44 -9.46
N GLU A 224 -2.89 9.07 -8.33
CA GLU A 224 -3.88 9.62 -7.40
C GLU A 224 -4.72 10.72 -8.02
N GLU A 225 -4.12 11.61 -8.81
CA GLU A 225 -4.84 12.62 -9.57
C GLU A 225 -5.68 11.98 -10.68
N GLN A 226 -5.12 11.01 -11.42
CA GLN A 226 -5.80 10.37 -12.56
C GLN A 226 -7.11 9.70 -12.16
N ARG A 227 -7.18 9.11 -10.95
CA ARG A 227 -8.37 8.39 -10.47
C ARG A 227 -9.44 9.27 -9.84
N LEU A 228 -9.23 10.57 -9.70
CA LEU A 228 -10.24 11.46 -9.12
C LEU A 228 -11.45 11.55 -10.07
N PRO A 229 -12.70 11.52 -9.56
CA PRO A 229 -13.90 11.66 -10.40
C PRO A 229 -13.95 12.97 -11.21
N GLY A 230 -13.25 14.02 -10.74
CA GLY A 230 -13.18 15.32 -11.40
C GLY A 230 -12.09 15.45 -12.48
N THR A 231 -11.27 14.41 -12.70
CA THR A 231 -10.19 14.47 -13.69
C THR A 231 -10.73 14.30 -15.09
N THR A 232 -10.46 15.27 -15.97
CA THR A 232 -10.93 15.23 -17.37
C THR A 232 -10.26 14.10 -18.17
N PRO A 233 -10.89 13.58 -19.23
CA PRO A 233 -10.29 12.57 -20.09
C PRO A 233 -8.94 13.00 -20.70
N GLU A 234 -8.82 14.26 -21.09
CA GLU A 234 -7.58 14.83 -21.63
C GLU A 234 -6.47 14.81 -20.58
N ARG A 235 -6.79 15.25 -19.35
CA ARG A 235 -5.84 15.25 -18.24
C ARG A 235 -5.45 13.83 -17.84
N ALA A 236 -6.40 12.90 -17.80
CA ALA A 236 -6.12 11.49 -17.53
C ALA A 236 -5.17 10.89 -18.57
N LYS A 237 -5.31 11.26 -19.86
CA LYS A 237 -4.40 10.84 -20.93
C LYS A 237 -2.99 11.42 -20.76
N GLU A 238 -2.86 12.69 -20.37
CA GLU A 238 -1.56 13.30 -20.04
C GLU A 238 -0.88 12.60 -18.86
N LEU A 239 -1.62 12.39 -17.77
CA LEU A 239 -1.13 11.70 -16.58
C LEU A 239 -0.69 10.27 -16.91
N GLN A 240 -1.44 9.56 -17.74
CA GLN A 240 -1.06 8.22 -18.20
C GLN A 240 0.23 8.24 -19.01
N ALA A 241 0.38 9.20 -19.94
CA ALA A 241 1.59 9.32 -20.76
C ALA A 241 2.83 9.64 -19.90
N GLN A 242 2.69 10.48 -18.88
CA GLN A 242 3.77 10.78 -17.94
C GLN A 242 4.18 9.54 -17.12
N GLN A 243 3.21 8.78 -16.62
CA GLN A 243 3.47 7.54 -15.89
C GLN A 243 4.17 6.50 -16.77
N ASP A 244 3.70 6.32 -18.01
CA ASP A 244 4.31 5.42 -18.98
C ASP A 244 5.76 5.81 -19.29
N ALA A 245 6.04 7.10 -19.45
CA ALA A 245 7.39 7.61 -19.69
C ALA A 245 8.33 7.33 -18.51
N ILE A 246 7.87 7.53 -17.26
CA ILE A 246 8.65 7.25 -16.06
C ILE A 246 8.98 5.75 -15.96
N PHE A 247 7.99 4.87 -16.17
CA PHE A 247 8.24 3.42 -16.11
C PHE A 247 9.03 2.88 -17.30
N ALA A 248 8.93 3.51 -18.48
CA ALA A 248 9.74 3.12 -19.64
C ALA A 248 11.24 3.34 -19.42
N ALA A 249 11.62 4.27 -18.54
CA ALA A 249 13.01 4.52 -18.17
C ALA A 249 13.57 3.53 -17.14
N VAL A 250 12.74 2.67 -16.56
CA VAL A 250 13.18 1.67 -15.56
C VAL A 250 13.91 0.53 -16.27
N PRO A 251 15.19 0.27 -15.94
CA PRO A 251 15.90 -0.88 -16.49
C PRO A 251 15.24 -2.19 -16.05
N VAL A 252 15.07 -3.12 -17.00
CA VAL A 252 14.51 -4.44 -16.71
C VAL A 252 15.65 -5.38 -16.31
N PRO A 253 15.67 -5.93 -15.08
CA PRO A 253 16.71 -6.86 -14.67
C PRO A 253 16.72 -8.12 -15.53
N ALA A 254 17.91 -8.69 -15.74
CA ALA A 254 18.08 -9.86 -16.58
C ALA A 254 17.20 -11.03 -16.11
N GLY A 255 16.29 -11.49 -16.98
CA GLY A 255 15.38 -12.60 -16.70
C GLY A 255 14.20 -12.29 -15.77
N ALA A 256 14.03 -11.03 -15.34
CA ALA A 256 12.93 -10.65 -14.45
C ALA A 256 11.55 -10.88 -15.07
N ASP A 257 11.42 -10.74 -16.39
CA ASP A 257 10.21 -11.01 -17.18
C ASP A 257 9.80 -12.49 -17.20
N ARG A 258 10.75 -13.40 -16.95
CA ARG A 258 10.53 -14.85 -16.93
C ARG A 258 10.27 -15.43 -15.55
N LEU A 259 10.36 -14.64 -14.49
CA LEU A 259 10.11 -15.09 -13.11
C LEU A 259 8.66 -15.53 -12.94
N THR A 260 8.48 -16.77 -12.49
CA THR A 260 7.18 -17.37 -12.16
C THR A 260 7.04 -17.54 -10.64
N ALA A 261 5.81 -17.73 -10.18
CA ALA A 261 5.55 -18.09 -8.79
C ALA A 261 6.23 -19.42 -8.45
N PRO A 262 6.68 -19.61 -7.19
CA PRO A 262 7.22 -20.89 -6.77
C PRO A 262 6.13 -21.97 -6.86
N ALA A 263 6.55 -23.20 -7.13
CA ALA A 263 5.65 -24.34 -7.13
C ALA A 263 5.00 -24.50 -5.73
N PRO A 264 3.70 -24.81 -5.65
CA PRO A 264 3.06 -25.15 -4.38
C PRO A 264 3.70 -26.41 -3.79
N LEU A 265 3.97 -26.41 -2.49
CA LEU A 265 4.42 -27.62 -1.79
C LEU A 265 3.35 -28.72 -1.72
N VAL A 266 2.07 -28.34 -1.81
CA VAL A 266 0.94 -29.25 -1.89
C VAL A 266 0.24 -29.01 -3.23
N PRO A 267 0.12 -30.01 -4.11
CA PRO A 267 -0.67 -29.89 -5.33
C PRO A 267 -2.10 -29.47 -4.95
N ARG A 268 -2.59 -28.37 -5.52
CA ARG A 268 -4.01 -28.02 -5.38
C ARG A 268 -4.81 -29.17 -6.00
N LEU A 269 -5.65 -29.84 -5.19
CA LEU A 269 -6.67 -30.72 -5.74
C LEU A 269 -7.53 -29.89 -6.71
N PRO A 270 -7.92 -30.43 -7.88
CA PRO A 270 -8.83 -29.74 -8.78
C PRO A 270 -10.08 -29.31 -8.00
N GLN A 271 -10.41 -28.02 -8.01
CA GLN A 271 -11.71 -27.61 -7.52
C GLN A 271 -12.77 -28.26 -8.41
N PRO A 272 -13.84 -28.87 -7.86
CA PRO A 272 -14.94 -29.37 -8.65
C PRO A 272 -15.43 -28.25 -9.56
N SER A 273 -15.39 -28.47 -10.87
CA SER A 273 -16.04 -27.56 -11.81
C SER A 273 -17.52 -27.56 -11.46
N LEU A 274 -18.03 -26.42 -10.99
CA LEU A 274 -19.46 -26.17 -10.93
C LEU A 274 -19.95 -26.15 -12.37
N ARG A 275 -20.24 -27.33 -12.92
CA ARG A 275 -21.03 -27.43 -14.15
C ARG A 275 -22.40 -26.85 -13.82
N PRO A 276 -22.96 -25.95 -14.65
CA PRO A 276 -24.34 -25.57 -14.51
C PRO A 276 -25.20 -26.84 -14.62
N GLN A 277 -26.03 -27.07 -13.61
CA GLN A 277 -27.03 -28.13 -13.65
C GLN A 277 -27.97 -27.85 -14.83
N PRO A 278 -28.30 -28.85 -15.67
CA PRO A 278 -29.31 -28.65 -16.69
C PRO A 278 -30.65 -28.37 -16.01
N VAL A 279 -31.28 -27.27 -16.40
CA VAL A 279 -32.67 -26.98 -16.05
C VAL A 279 -33.52 -28.00 -16.79
N GLY A 280 -34.14 -28.91 -16.03
CA GLY A 280 -35.19 -29.80 -16.49
C GLY A 280 -36.56 -29.27 -16.11
#